data_AF-A0A955PDZ9-F1
#
_entry.id   AF-A0A955PDZ9-F1
#
_cell.length_a   1.000
_cell.length_b   1.000
_cell.length_c   1.000
_cell.angle_alpha   90.00
_cell.angle_beta   90.00
_cell.angle_gamma   90.00
#
_symmetry.space_group_name_H-M   'P 1'
#
loop_
_entity.id
_entity.type
_entity.pdbx_description
1 polymer ?
#
loop_
_entity_poly.entity_id
_entity_poly.type
_entity_poly.pdbx_seq_one_letter_code
_entity_poly.pdbx_strand_id
1 'polypeptide(L)'
;MNPNIPSHSSSAHQWKHRAGAKSSWPIALGLVTVLSLSLTIQSSQASDLLRPDLHSLAEKITAFLKEERQTSIAVGNFSSPPALLASSGAGIKKVLMEEFETLGIHVDRQAALVVKGDYGLSYNEKSVHEGYIFGRVIRAAGGQILFQFKQPITHRGATEQLIGGTVQLESNPSQVREESPNTDYANDPPNPSLDQQRVQPAPLSPYSIQVVIEGMPVTPILQDGLPFVPMDRGESYQV
;
A
#
# COMPACT_ATOMS: atom_id res chain seq x y z
N MET A 1 -17.94 -17.32 -52.01
CA MET A 1 -17.60 -15.98 -52.55
C MET A 1 -16.77 -15.26 -51.51
N ASN A 2 -15.58 -14.84 -51.91
CA ASN A 2 -14.52 -14.28 -51.07
C ASN A 2 -14.20 -12.87 -51.60
N PRO A 3 -13.93 -11.88 -50.75
CA PRO A 3 -13.01 -10.81 -51.13
C PRO A 3 -11.87 -10.70 -50.11
N ASN A 4 -10.66 -11.08 -50.52
CA ASN A 4 -9.58 -10.14 -50.89
C ASN A 4 -9.13 -9.24 -49.73
N ILE A 5 -8.10 -9.69 -49.00
CA ILE A 5 -7.33 -8.89 -48.06
C ILE A 5 -5.92 -8.69 -48.65
N PRO A 6 -5.43 -7.44 -48.78
CA PRO A 6 -4.12 -7.16 -49.37
C PRO A 6 -2.97 -7.54 -48.43
N SER A 7 -1.95 -8.17 -49.04
CA SER A 7 -0.67 -8.52 -48.45
C SER A 7 0.24 -7.30 -48.31
N HIS A 8 0.62 -6.92 -47.08
CA HIS A 8 1.67 -5.94 -46.85
C HIS A 8 3.05 -6.59 -46.78
N SER A 9 3.87 -6.17 -47.74
CA SER A 9 5.26 -6.52 -48.00
C SER A 9 6.23 -5.96 -46.95
N SER A 10 7.07 -6.85 -46.43
CA SER A 10 8.53 -6.75 -46.23
C SER A 10 9.16 -5.36 -46.15
N SER A 11 9.81 -5.08 -45.01
CA SER A 11 10.90 -4.10 -44.90
C SER A 11 11.91 -4.59 -43.85
N ALA A 12 12.88 -5.36 -44.32
CA ALA A 12 14.04 -5.78 -43.54
C ALA A 12 14.96 -4.58 -43.30
N HIS A 13 14.90 -4.00 -42.10
CA HIS A 13 15.90 -3.01 -41.67
C HIS A 13 17.15 -3.71 -41.16
N GLN A 14 18.11 -3.80 -42.06
CA GLN A 14 19.50 -4.21 -41.89
C GLN A 14 20.24 -3.17 -41.02
N TRP A 15 20.52 -3.50 -39.75
CA TRP A 15 21.37 -2.68 -38.89
C TRP A 15 22.85 -3.05 -39.10
N LYS A 16 23.59 -2.11 -39.68
CA LYS A 16 25.03 -2.17 -39.90
C LYS A 16 25.79 -2.05 -38.58
N HIS A 17 26.69 -3.01 -38.34
CA HIS A 17 27.78 -2.90 -37.38
C HIS A 17 28.64 -1.67 -37.66
N ARG A 18 28.85 -0.81 -36.65
CA ARG A 18 29.96 0.14 -36.62
C ARG A 18 30.95 -0.29 -35.55
N ALA A 19 32.07 -0.80 -36.03
CA ALA A 19 33.29 -0.98 -35.29
C ALA A 19 34.01 0.37 -35.09
N GLY A 20 34.66 0.51 -33.93
CA GLY A 20 35.93 1.23 -33.81
C GLY A 20 35.88 2.76 -33.69
N ALA A 21 36.05 3.24 -32.47
CA ALA A 21 36.84 4.46 -32.23
C ALA A 21 37.51 4.34 -30.86
N LYS A 22 38.81 4.03 -30.87
CA LYS A 22 39.70 4.19 -29.72
C LYS A 22 39.97 5.69 -29.57
N SER A 23 39.41 6.35 -28.56
CA SER A 23 39.79 7.71 -28.18
C SER A 23 40.46 7.71 -26.82
N SER A 24 41.79 7.71 -26.83
CA SER A 24 42.61 8.14 -25.71
C SER A 24 42.48 9.65 -25.57
N TRP A 25 41.91 10.12 -24.47
CA TRP A 25 41.96 11.53 -24.10
C TRP A 25 42.54 11.68 -22.68
N PRO A 26 43.48 12.62 -22.47
CA PRO A 26 44.26 12.71 -21.25
C PRO A 26 43.48 13.43 -20.15
N ILE A 27 43.74 12.96 -18.93
CA ILE A 27 43.80 13.66 -17.65
C ILE A 27 43.41 15.15 -17.71
N ALA A 28 42.24 15.46 -17.17
CA ALA A 28 41.93 16.76 -16.60
C ALA A 28 41.41 16.54 -15.17
N LEU A 29 42.31 16.72 -14.21
CA LEU A 29 42.00 16.93 -12.80
C LEU A 29 41.02 18.10 -12.70
N GLY A 30 39.83 17.86 -12.16
CA GLY A 30 38.90 18.94 -11.92
C GLY A 30 37.57 18.47 -11.32
N LEU A 31 37.33 19.00 -10.12
CA LEU A 31 36.04 19.53 -9.68
C LEU A 31 35.02 18.58 -9.01
N VAL A 32 34.61 19.08 -7.83
CA VAL A 32 33.36 18.88 -7.11
C VAL A 32 33.14 17.52 -6.43
N THR A 33 33.65 17.42 -5.21
CA THR A 33 33.08 16.58 -4.15
C THR A 33 31.68 17.11 -3.80
N VAL A 34 30.67 16.75 -4.61
CA VAL A 34 29.26 16.94 -4.24
C VAL A 34 28.97 15.94 -3.12
N LEU A 35 29.04 16.43 -1.89
CA LEU A 35 28.64 15.72 -0.68
C LEU A 35 27.13 15.46 -0.77
N SER A 36 26.77 14.38 -1.46
CA SER A 36 25.40 13.91 -1.61
C SER A 36 25.00 13.31 -0.27
N LEU A 37 24.43 14.14 0.61
CA LEU A 37 23.74 13.68 1.82
C LEU A 37 22.54 12.85 1.35
N SER A 38 22.75 11.54 1.21
CA SER A 38 21.68 10.58 0.99
C SER A 38 20.82 10.58 2.24
N LEU A 39 19.74 11.36 2.24
CA LEU A 39 18.65 11.18 3.20
C LEU A 39 18.04 9.80 2.93
N THR A 40 18.53 8.80 3.67
CA THR A 40 17.87 7.50 3.77
C THR A 40 16.60 7.71 4.58
N ILE A 41 15.51 7.98 3.87
CA ILE A 41 14.17 8.00 4.45
C ILE A 41 13.90 6.58 4.97
N GLN A 42 14.06 6.37 6.28
CA GLN A 42 13.77 5.10 6.96
C GLN A 42 12.26 4.93 7.09
N SER A 43 11.58 4.66 5.98
CA SER A 43 10.18 4.25 5.98
C SER A 43 10.09 2.72 6.10
N SER A 44 10.29 2.15 7.29
CA SER A 44 10.03 0.70 7.46
C SER A 44 9.49 0.22 8.81
N GLN A 45 9.35 1.07 9.83
CA GLN A 45 8.96 0.54 11.15
C GLN A 45 7.50 0.07 11.22
N ALA A 46 6.61 0.62 10.39
CA ALA A 46 5.22 0.20 10.40
C ALA A 46 5.11 -1.30 10.04
N SER A 47 5.78 -1.78 8.98
CA SER A 47 5.64 -3.15 8.48
C SER A 47 6.05 -4.28 9.44
N ASP A 48 6.76 -3.98 10.52
CA ASP A 48 7.39 -5.02 11.35
C ASP A 48 6.39 -5.76 12.27
N LEU A 49 5.27 -5.15 12.67
CA LEU A 49 4.32 -5.83 13.59
C LEU A 49 3.54 -6.95 12.89
N LEU A 50 3.30 -6.83 11.57
CA LEU A 50 2.65 -7.89 10.77
C LEU A 50 3.62 -9.02 10.38
N ARG A 51 4.92 -8.81 10.50
CA ARG A 51 5.93 -9.73 9.97
C ARG A 51 5.79 -11.16 10.52
N PRO A 52 5.56 -11.41 11.83
CA PRO A 52 5.43 -12.78 12.33
C PRO A 52 4.23 -13.54 11.75
N ASP A 53 3.06 -12.89 11.65
CA ASP A 53 1.86 -13.51 11.06
C ASP A 53 2.04 -13.76 9.55
N LEU A 54 2.71 -12.83 8.85
CA LEU A 54 3.03 -12.97 7.42
C LEU A 54 4.12 -14.00 7.13
N HIS A 55 5.09 -14.17 8.04
CA HIS A 55 6.09 -15.22 7.96
C HIS A 55 5.44 -16.60 8.02
N SER A 56 4.56 -16.83 9.01
CA SER A 56 3.81 -18.09 9.11
C SER A 56 2.95 -18.36 7.87
N LEU A 57 2.36 -17.31 7.28
CA LEU A 57 1.65 -17.43 6.02
C LEU A 57 2.58 -17.81 4.85
N ALA A 58 3.75 -17.17 4.76
CA ALA A 58 4.75 -17.45 3.73
C ALA A 58 5.29 -18.89 3.82
N GLU A 59 5.46 -19.44 5.03
CA GLU A 59 5.83 -20.84 5.24
C GLU A 59 4.78 -21.80 4.67
N LYS A 60 3.49 -21.56 4.97
CA LYS A 60 2.38 -22.39 4.45
C LYS A 60 2.33 -22.37 2.93
N ILE A 61 2.49 -21.19 2.32
CA ILE A 61 2.50 -21.05 0.86
C ILE A 61 3.75 -21.70 0.27
N THR A 62 4.92 -21.56 0.91
CA THR A 62 6.17 -22.18 0.46
C THR A 62 6.09 -23.71 0.48
N ALA A 63 5.46 -24.29 1.51
CA ALA A 63 5.20 -25.73 1.57
C ALA A 63 4.36 -26.18 0.37
N PHE A 64 3.25 -25.47 0.10
CA PHE A 64 2.40 -25.72 -1.07
C PHE A 64 3.17 -25.59 -2.40
N LEU A 65 4.01 -24.57 -2.57
CA LEU A 65 4.82 -24.39 -3.78
C LEU A 65 5.80 -25.56 -4.00
N LYS A 66 6.42 -26.06 -2.92
CA LYS A 66 7.33 -27.22 -2.99
C LYS A 66 6.60 -28.49 -3.41
N GLU A 67 5.38 -28.71 -2.94
CA GLU A 67 4.53 -29.84 -3.37
C GLU A 67 4.19 -29.75 -4.87
N GLU A 68 3.89 -28.54 -5.36
CA GLU A 68 3.63 -28.24 -6.78
C GLU A 68 4.90 -28.16 -7.65
N ARG A 69 6.07 -28.44 -7.06
CA ARG A 69 7.41 -28.34 -7.70
C ARG A 69 7.68 -26.97 -8.33
N GLN A 70 7.15 -25.91 -7.72
CA GLN A 70 7.39 -24.52 -8.11
C GLN A 70 8.46 -23.89 -7.22
N THR A 71 9.37 -23.14 -7.82
CA THR A 71 10.43 -22.40 -7.11
C THR A 71 10.26 -20.89 -7.20
N SER A 72 9.24 -20.42 -7.91
CA SER A 72 8.92 -19.00 -8.05
C SER A 72 7.42 -18.73 -7.87
N ILE A 73 7.12 -17.50 -7.44
CA ILE A 73 5.74 -17.03 -7.25
C ILE A 73 5.64 -15.53 -7.58
N ALA A 74 4.51 -15.12 -8.13
CA ALA A 74 4.14 -13.73 -8.28
C ALA A 74 3.30 -13.27 -7.09
N VAL A 75 3.62 -12.10 -6.52
CA VAL A 75 2.79 -11.49 -5.46
C VAL A 75 1.88 -10.43 -6.07
N GLY A 76 0.58 -10.74 -6.07
CA GLY A 76 -0.50 -9.89 -6.57
C GLY A 76 -0.88 -8.79 -5.59
N ASN A 77 -2.09 -8.26 -5.75
CA ASN A 77 -2.63 -7.23 -4.87
C ASN A 77 -3.30 -7.84 -3.65
N PHE A 78 -3.21 -7.12 -2.54
CA PHE A 78 -3.99 -7.35 -1.33
C PHE A 78 -4.88 -6.13 -1.11
N SER A 79 -6.20 -6.34 -1.06
CA SER A 79 -7.20 -5.28 -0.94
C SER A 79 -7.98 -5.37 0.36
N SER A 80 -8.45 -4.24 0.88
CA SER A 80 -9.47 -4.23 1.93
C SER A 80 -10.86 -4.03 1.32
N PRO A 81 -11.93 -4.48 2.00
CA PRO A 81 -13.28 -4.04 1.69
C PRO A 81 -13.37 -2.51 1.63
N PRO A 82 -14.13 -1.90 0.71
CA PRO A 82 -14.23 -0.45 0.58
C PRO A 82 -14.72 0.27 1.85
N ALA A 83 -15.50 -0.43 2.69
CA ALA A 83 -15.97 0.09 3.97
C ALA A 83 -14.86 0.24 5.03
N LEU A 84 -13.72 -0.45 4.84
CA LEU A 84 -12.54 -0.33 5.70
C LEU A 84 -11.55 0.58 4.98
N LEU A 85 -11.32 1.77 5.54
CA LEU A 85 -10.33 2.77 5.08
C LEU A 85 -8.88 2.32 5.33
N ALA A 86 -8.58 1.07 5.04
CA ALA A 86 -7.30 0.45 5.31
C ALA A 86 -6.36 0.56 4.09
N SER A 87 -5.08 0.81 4.36
CA SER A 87 -4.06 1.04 3.33
C SER A 87 -2.87 0.06 3.41
N SER A 88 -3.04 -1.07 4.10
CA SER A 88 -1.95 -2.01 4.40
C SER A 88 -1.62 -2.98 3.27
N GLY A 89 -2.40 -3.01 2.19
CA GLY A 89 -2.20 -3.91 1.05
C GLY A 89 -0.80 -3.87 0.44
N ALA A 90 -0.22 -2.67 0.27
CA ALA A 90 1.13 -2.51 -0.25
C ALA A 90 2.20 -3.02 0.75
N GLY A 91 1.98 -2.79 2.05
CA GLY A 91 2.85 -3.28 3.12
C GLY A 91 2.84 -4.80 3.21
N ILE A 92 1.66 -5.42 3.18
CA ILE A 92 1.50 -6.89 3.16
C ILE A 92 2.25 -7.49 1.97
N LYS A 93 2.04 -6.92 0.78
CA LYS A 93 2.73 -7.36 -0.44
C LYS A 93 4.25 -7.31 -0.27
N LYS A 94 4.79 -6.18 0.21
CA LYS A 94 6.22 -6.00 0.42
C LYS A 94 6.79 -7.04 1.38
N VAL A 95 6.18 -7.19 2.57
CA VAL A 95 6.66 -8.13 3.58
C VAL A 95 6.59 -9.57 3.06
N LEU A 96 5.50 -9.98 2.41
CA LEU A 96 5.42 -11.33 1.82
C LEU A 96 6.52 -11.59 0.78
N MET A 97 6.85 -10.60 -0.06
CA MET A 97 7.95 -10.74 -1.02
C MET A 97 9.28 -11.00 -0.31
N GLU A 98 9.60 -10.23 0.74
CA GLU A 98 10.81 -10.39 1.55
C GLU A 98 10.85 -11.76 2.26
N GLU A 99 9.72 -12.22 2.80
CA GLU A 99 9.62 -13.52 3.46
C GLU A 99 9.79 -14.67 2.45
N PHE A 100 9.22 -14.57 1.24
CA PHE A 100 9.44 -15.58 0.19
C PHE A 100 10.91 -15.68 -0.22
N GLU A 101 11.57 -14.54 -0.43
CA GLU A 101 13.00 -14.51 -0.76
C GLU A 101 13.84 -15.14 0.36
N THR A 102 13.52 -14.84 1.61
CA THR A 102 14.16 -15.43 2.80
C THR A 102 13.97 -16.96 2.86
N LEU A 103 12.81 -17.45 2.44
CA LEU A 103 12.47 -18.88 2.38
C LEU A 103 12.97 -19.58 1.10
N GLY A 104 13.74 -18.88 0.25
CA GLY A 104 14.34 -19.42 -0.97
C GLY A 104 13.37 -19.56 -2.15
N ILE A 105 12.23 -18.87 -2.12
CA ILE A 105 11.28 -18.77 -3.22
C ILE A 105 11.56 -17.49 -4.02
N HIS A 106 11.74 -17.63 -5.32
CA HIS A 106 12.01 -16.48 -6.18
C HIS A 106 10.72 -15.70 -6.49
N VAL A 107 10.72 -14.39 -6.20
CA VAL A 107 9.59 -13.53 -6.55
C VAL A 107 9.73 -13.05 -7.99
N ASP A 108 8.91 -13.59 -8.88
CA ASP A 108 8.89 -13.25 -10.31
C ASP A 108 7.48 -12.84 -10.75
N ARG A 109 7.38 -11.68 -11.42
CA ARG A 109 6.12 -11.17 -11.97
C ARG A 109 5.54 -12.08 -13.06
N GLN A 110 6.37 -12.91 -13.70
CA GLN A 110 5.99 -13.84 -14.76
C GLN A 110 5.83 -15.28 -14.25
N ALA A 111 5.89 -15.52 -12.93
CA ALA A 111 5.72 -16.85 -12.36
C ALA A 111 4.37 -17.47 -12.75
N ALA A 112 4.36 -18.79 -12.88
CA ALA A 112 3.16 -19.55 -13.26
C ALA A 112 2.05 -19.47 -12.19
N LEU A 113 2.41 -19.20 -10.94
CA LEU A 113 1.50 -19.08 -9.80
C LEU A 113 1.52 -17.66 -9.24
N VAL A 114 0.35 -17.18 -8.83
CA VAL A 114 0.16 -15.85 -8.24
C VAL A 114 -0.53 -16.00 -6.89
N VAL A 115 0.05 -15.43 -5.82
CA VAL A 115 -0.66 -15.23 -4.55
C VAL A 115 -1.34 -13.87 -4.54
N LYS A 116 -2.62 -13.81 -4.17
CA LYS A 116 -3.36 -12.56 -3.96
C LYS A 116 -4.45 -12.76 -2.91
N GLY A 117 -4.98 -11.69 -2.37
CA GLY A 117 -5.97 -11.81 -1.31
C GLY A 117 -6.66 -10.52 -0.93
N ASP A 118 -7.41 -10.63 0.14
CA ASP A 118 -8.14 -9.56 0.79
C ASP A 118 -7.80 -9.57 2.29
N TYR A 119 -7.90 -8.43 2.95
CA TYR A 119 -7.65 -8.32 4.38
C TYR A 119 -8.71 -7.43 5.04
N GLY A 120 -8.95 -7.63 6.32
CA GLY A 120 -9.97 -6.87 7.03
C GLY A 120 -10.12 -7.25 8.48
N LEU A 121 -11.24 -6.83 9.06
CA LEU A 121 -11.64 -7.14 10.43
C LEU A 121 -12.82 -8.11 10.41
N SER A 122 -12.78 -9.12 11.26
CA SER A 122 -13.93 -9.95 11.59
C SER A 122 -14.34 -9.73 13.04
N TYR A 123 -15.62 -9.91 13.32
CA TYR A 123 -16.13 -9.94 14.69
C TYR A 123 -16.09 -11.39 15.19
N ASN A 124 -15.53 -11.60 16.37
CA ASN A 124 -15.75 -12.83 17.10
C ASN A 124 -17.03 -12.73 17.96
N GLU A 125 -17.42 -13.85 18.59
CA GLU A 125 -18.59 -13.91 19.49
C GLU A 125 -18.54 -12.91 20.65
N LYS A 126 -17.35 -12.37 20.97
CA LYS A 126 -17.11 -11.40 22.03
C LYS A 126 -17.06 -9.95 21.50
N SER A 127 -17.45 -9.72 20.25
CA SER A 127 -17.39 -8.40 19.59
C SER A 127 -15.99 -7.77 19.53
N VAL A 128 -14.93 -8.59 19.64
CA VAL A 128 -13.55 -8.12 19.48
C VAL A 128 -13.21 -8.14 17.99
N HIS A 129 -12.64 -7.04 17.50
CA HIS A 129 -12.10 -6.95 16.16
C HIS A 129 -10.88 -7.85 16.01
N GLU A 130 -10.98 -8.87 15.18
CA GLU A 130 -9.86 -9.74 14.81
C GLU A 130 -9.44 -9.42 13.38
N GLY A 131 -8.19 -9.00 13.20
CA GLY A 131 -7.62 -8.82 11.88
C GLY A 131 -7.46 -10.16 11.17
N TYR A 132 -7.70 -10.20 9.86
CA TYR A 132 -7.43 -11.39 9.06
C TYR A 132 -6.89 -11.04 7.68
N ILE A 133 -6.15 -11.98 7.11
CA ILE A 133 -5.78 -12.01 5.69
C ILE A 133 -6.39 -13.27 5.10
N PHE A 134 -7.27 -13.09 4.13
CA PHE A 134 -7.81 -14.16 3.30
C PHE A 134 -7.11 -14.13 1.95
N GLY A 135 -6.69 -15.27 1.43
CA GLY A 135 -6.02 -15.27 0.14
C GLY A 135 -6.04 -16.60 -0.55
N ARG A 136 -5.50 -16.57 -1.76
CA ARG A 136 -5.49 -17.69 -2.69
C ARG A 136 -4.24 -17.67 -3.53
N VAL A 137 -3.73 -18.87 -3.82
CA VAL A 137 -2.74 -19.09 -4.86
C VAL A 137 -3.50 -19.57 -6.10
N ILE A 138 -3.32 -18.85 -7.20
CA ILE A 138 -3.97 -19.13 -8.48
C ILE A 138 -2.94 -19.42 -9.56
N ARG A 139 -3.33 -20.21 -10.57
CA ARG A 139 -2.57 -20.30 -11.81
C ARG A 139 -2.72 -18.99 -12.59
N ALA A 140 -1.60 -18.39 -13.00
CA ALA A 140 -1.58 -17.15 -13.79
C ALA A 140 -2.37 -17.34 -15.10
N ALA A 141 -2.19 -18.48 -15.74
CA ALA A 141 -3.01 -18.91 -16.87
C ALA A 141 -4.40 -19.39 -16.38
N GLY A 142 -5.43 -18.59 -16.66
CA GLY A 142 -6.83 -18.98 -16.45
C GLY A 142 -7.39 -18.74 -15.04
N GLY A 143 -6.56 -18.37 -14.06
CA GLY A 143 -7.04 -17.96 -12.73
C GLY A 143 -7.56 -19.09 -11.85
N GLN A 144 -7.28 -20.35 -12.20
CA GLN A 144 -7.68 -21.52 -11.40
C GLN A 144 -7.12 -21.41 -9.99
N ILE A 145 -7.97 -21.56 -8.98
CA ILE A 145 -7.56 -21.56 -7.57
C ILE A 145 -7.00 -22.94 -7.23
N LEU A 146 -5.77 -22.97 -6.70
CA LEU A 146 -5.08 -24.20 -6.31
C LEU A 146 -4.97 -24.32 -4.79
N PHE A 147 -4.85 -23.19 -4.09
CA PHE A 147 -4.74 -23.14 -2.64
C PHE A 147 -5.49 -21.93 -2.10
N GLN A 148 -6.17 -22.09 -0.97
CA GLN A 148 -6.85 -21.00 -0.26
C GLN A 148 -6.42 -21.02 1.20
N PHE A 149 -6.32 -19.84 1.79
CA PHE A 149 -5.93 -19.69 3.19
C PHE A 149 -6.70 -18.57 3.86
N LYS A 150 -6.84 -18.71 5.18
CA LYS A 150 -7.26 -17.65 6.09
C LYS A 150 -6.23 -17.59 7.21
N GLN A 151 -5.54 -16.46 7.34
CA GLN A 151 -4.53 -16.21 8.36
C GLN A 151 -5.09 -15.17 9.34
N PRO A 152 -5.35 -15.54 10.61
CA PRO A 152 -5.64 -14.55 11.64
C PRO A 152 -4.41 -13.71 11.94
N ILE A 153 -4.62 -12.43 12.24
CA ILE A 153 -3.60 -11.51 12.74
C ILE A 153 -3.71 -11.51 14.26
N THR A 154 -2.69 -12.12 14.89
CA THR A 154 -2.73 -12.43 16.32
C THR A 154 -1.81 -11.54 17.15
N HIS A 155 -0.86 -10.88 16.48
CA HIS A 155 0.12 -10.04 17.17
C HIS A 155 -0.50 -8.72 17.62
N ARG A 156 -0.15 -8.29 18.85
CA ARG A 156 -0.64 -7.04 19.43
C ARG A 156 -0.18 -5.85 18.59
N GLY A 157 -1.10 -4.93 18.27
CA GLY A 157 -0.80 -3.76 17.44
C GLY A 157 -0.85 -4.02 15.93
N ALA A 158 -0.83 -5.30 15.52
CA ALA A 158 -0.82 -5.67 14.11
C ALA A 158 -2.20 -5.48 13.45
N THR A 159 -3.29 -5.65 14.20
CA THR A 159 -4.65 -5.38 13.71
C THR A 159 -4.85 -3.88 13.43
N GLU A 160 -4.38 -3.02 14.31
CA GLU A 160 -4.43 -1.56 14.17
C GLU A 160 -3.58 -1.10 12.98
N GLN A 161 -2.39 -1.68 12.84
CA GLN A 161 -1.55 -1.47 11.67
C GLN A 161 -2.25 -1.95 10.40
N LEU A 162 -2.92 -3.11 10.43
CA LEU A 162 -3.63 -3.67 9.28
C LEU A 162 -4.71 -2.71 8.76
N ILE A 163 -5.44 -2.03 9.66
CA ILE A 163 -6.48 -1.07 9.27
C ILE A 163 -5.96 0.33 8.97
N GLY A 164 -4.65 0.57 9.09
CA GLY A 164 -4.09 1.91 8.93
C GLY A 164 -4.55 2.89 10.03
N GLY A 165 -5.00 2.36 11.17
CA GLY A 165 -5.31 3.19 12.32
C GLY A 165 -4.02 3.85 12.79
N THR A 166 -3.96 5.18 12.70
CA THR A 166 -2.96 5.93 13.47
C THR A 166 -3.31 5.72 14.93
N VAL A 167 -2.70 4.73 15.58
CA VAL A 167 -2.87 4.56 17.01
C VAL A 167 -2.29 5.80 17.66
N GLN A 168 -3.15 6.64 18.24
CA GLN A 168 -2.70 7.64 19.19
C GLN A 168 -2.10 6.86 20.36
N LEU A 169 -0.78 6.73 20.36
CA LEU A 169 -0.04 6.29 21.54
C LEU A 169 -0.11 7.45 22.55
N GLU A 170 -1.19 7.50 23.33
CA GLU A 170 -1.23 8.38 24.50
C GLU A 170 -0.06 7.99 25.41
N SER A 171 0.87 8.92 25.61
CA SER A 171 2.11 8.68 26.34
C SER A 171 1.92 8.64 27.87
N ASN A 172 0.68 8.51 28.35
CA ASN A 172 0.35 8.59 29.76
C ASN A 172 -0.26 7.27 30.27
N PRO A 173 0.50 6.43 30.98
CA PRO A 173 0.03 5.13 31.46
C PRO A 173 -1.04 5.21 32.57
N SER A 174 -1.43 6.42 33.00
CA SER A 174 -2.30 6.62 34.16
C SER A 174 -3.78 6.84 33.83
N GLN A 175 -4.17 6.89 32.55
CA GLN A 175 -5.58 7.08 32.16
C GLN A 175 -5.94 6.20 30.96
N VAL A 176 -5.86 4.89 31.12
CA VAL A 176 -6.60 3.98 30.23
C VAL A 176 -8.08 4.10 30.61
N ARG A 177 -8.75 5.11 30.05
CA ARG A 177 -10.20 5.13 29.99
C ARG A 177 -10.56 4.17 28.85
N GLU A 178 -11.31 3.13 29.16
CA GLU A 178 -11.87 2.18 28.19
C GLU A 178 -12.89 2.90 27.29
N GLU A 179 -12.43 3.80 26.44
CA GLU A 179 -13.22 4.29 25.32
C GLU A 179 -13.09 3.26 24.22
N SER A 180 -13.94 2.24 24.32
CA SER A 180 -14.20 1.33 23.20
C SER A 180 -14.48 2.21 21.98
N PRO A 181 -13.74 2.06 20.86
CA PRO A 181 -14.03 2.81 19.65
C PRO A 181 -15.44 2.41 19.21
N ASN A 182 -16.41 3.28 19.50
CA ASN A 182 -17.80 3.03 19.17
C ASN A 182 -17.89 2.98 17.64
N THR A 183 -18.07 1.80 17.06
CA THR A 183 -18.01 1.60 15.60
C THR A 183 -19.22 2.19 14.87
N ASP A 184 -20.15 2.80 15.60
CA ASP A 184 -21.28 3.57 15.06
C ASP A 184 -20.86 4.84 14.30
N TYR A 185 -19.61 5.31 14.43
CA TYR A 185 -19.09 6.47 13.66
C TYR A 185 -19.16 6.28 12.13
N ALA A 186 -19.27 5.04 11.63
CA ALA A 186 -19.39 4.80 10.20
C ALA A 186 -20.77 5.19 9.63
N ASN A 187 -21.81 5.30 10.47
CA ASN A 187 -23.17 5.58 10.05
C ASN A 187 -23.67 6.98 10.43
N ASP A 188 -23.01 7.66 11.38
CA ASP A 188 -23.34 9.03 11.70
C ASP A 188 -22.76 9.98 10.64
N PRO A 189 -23.58 10.87 10.04
CA PRO A 189 -23.08 11.85 9.11
C PRO A 189 -22.06 12.74 9.84
N PRO A 190 -20.88 13.01 9.23
CA PRO A 190 -19.88 13.84 9.86
C PRO A 190 -20.49 15.22 10.16
N ASN A 191 -20.30 15.71 11.39
CA ASN A 191 -20.74 17.04 11.81
C ASN A 191 -19.54 17.93 12.12
N PRO A 192 -18.80 18.37 11.08
CA PRO A 192 -17.58 19.14 11.26
C PRO A 192 -17.89 20.53 11.83
N SER A 193 -17.05 20.97 12.76
CA SER A 193 -17.08 22.33 13.31
C SER A 193 -16.10 23.21 12.54
N LEU A 194 -16.53 24.41 12.17
CA LEU A 194 -15.65 25.43 11.61
C LEU A 194 -15.16 26.35 12.72
N ASP A 195 -13.86 26.40 12.92
CA ASP A 195 -13.20 27.34 13.81
C ASP A 195 -12.31 28.27 12.98
N GLN A 196 -12.86 29.42 12.60
CA GLN A 196 -12.19 30.40 11.73
C GLN A 196 -11.71 29.76 10.40
N GLN A 197 -10.40 29.59 10.23
CA GLN A 197 -9.76 29.03 9.04
C GLN A 197 -9.49 27.52 9.16
N ARG A 198 -10.08 26.86 10.17
CA ARG A 198 -9.82 25.46 10.51
C ARG A 198 -11.10 24.64 10.46
N VAL A 199 -10.99 23.44 9.92
CA VAL A 199 -12.03 22.42 9.96
C VAL A 199 -11.69 21.45 11.08
N GLN A 200 -12.60 21.26 12.02
CA GLN A 200 -12.47 20.31 13.12
C GLN A 200 -13.53 19.20 12.97
N PRO A 201 -13.23 17.95 13.34
CA PRO A 201 -14.22 16.89 13.32
C PRO A 201 -15.29 17.04 14.43
N ALA A 202 -15.00 17.82 15.50
CA ALA A 202 -15.93 18.14 16.57
C ALA A 202 -15.50 19.46 17.27
N PRO A 203 -16.41 20.21 17.92
CA PRO A 203 -16.13 21.53 18.54
C PRO A 203 -15.02 21.56 19.60
N LEU A 204 -14.70 20.42 20.20
CA LEU A 204 -13.65 20.28 21.22
C LEU A 204 -12.51 19.38 20.75
N SER A 205 -12.42 19.10 19.45
CA SER A 205 -11.36 18.26 18.91
C SER A 205 -10.02 18.99 19.03
N PRO A 206 -8.96 18.33 19.53
CA PRO A 206 -7.61 18.90 19.48
C PRO A 206 -7.02 18.87 18.05
N TYR A 207 -7.72 18.25 17.10
CA TYR A 207 -7.31 18.12 15.70
C TYR A 207 -8.06 19.08 14.80
N SER A 208 -7.33 19.67 13.86
CA SER A 208 -7.91 20.52 12.83
C SER A 208 -7.15 20.43 11.53
N ILE A 209 -7.86 20.58 10.42
CA ILE A 209 -7.29 20.73 9.08
C ILE A 209 -7.33 22.21 8.70
N GLN A 210 -6.24 22.73 8.14
CA GLN A 210 -6.17 24.10 7.61
C GLN A 210 -5.69 24.02 6.16
N VAL A 211 -6.50 24.53 5.23
CA VAL A 211 -6.09 24.61 3.83
C VAL A 211 -5.42 25.96 3.58
N VAL A 212 -4.25 25.90 2.96
CA VAL A 212 -3.44 27.07 2.59
C VAL A 212 -3.35 27.13 1.08
N ILE A 213 -3.76 28.23 0.47
CA ILE A 213 -3.70 28.46 -0.99
C ILE A 213 -2.73 29.60 -1.25
N GLU A 214 -1.75 29.38 -2.14
CA GLU A 214 -0.71 30.37 -2.46
C GLU A 214 0.00 30.93 -1.20
N GLY A 215 0.15 30.08 -0.17
CA GLY A 215 0.77 30.46 1.11
C GLY A 215 -0.16 31.20 2.09
N MET A 216 -1.43 31.40 1.77
CA MET A 216 -2.42 32.06 2.64
C MET A 216 -3.49 31.07 3.12
N PRO A 217 -3.77 30.99 4.45
CA PRO A 217 -4.87 30.19 4.95
C PRO A 217 -6.23 30.68 4.44
N VAL A 218 -7.08 29.76 4.01
CA VAL A 218 -8.40 30.08 3.46
C VAL A 218 -9.50 29.63 4.43
N THR A 219 -10.57 30.42 4.50
CA THR A 219 -11.72 30.10 5.34
C THR A 219 -12.63 29.11 4.61
N PRO A 220 -12.88 27.91 5.17
CA PRO A 220 -13.82 26.96 4.60
C PRO A 220 -15.27 27.49 4.71
N ILE A 221 -16.10 27.11 3.75
CA ILE A 221 -17.55 27.33 3.74
C ILE A 221 -18.26 25.99 3.95
N LEU A 222 -19.37 25.98 4.68
CA LEU A 222 -20.23 24.78 4.75
C LEU A 222 -21.16 24.76 3.54
N GLN A 223 -21.10 23.67 2.77
CA GLN A 223 -22.05 23.36 1.71
C GLN A 223 -22.57 21.94 1.95
N ASP A 224 -23.88 21.81 2.09
CA ASP A 224 -24.55 20.52 2.37
C ASP A 224 -24.00 19.79 3.61
N GLY A 225 -23.64 20.55 4.65
CA GLY A 225 -23.09 20.02 5.91
C GLY A 225 -21.63 19.59 5.85
N LEU A 226 -20.97 19.77 4.71
CA LEU A 226 -19.55 19.46 4.51
C LEU A 226 -18.73 20.74 4.30
N PRO A 227 -17.47 20.78 4.77
CA PRO A 227 -16.60 21.93 4.61
C PRO A 227 -15.95 21.91 3.23
N PHE A 228 -16.10 23.01 2.50
CA PHE A 228 -15.50 23.23 1.20
C PHE A 228 -14.59 24.46 1.24
N VAL A 229 -13.48 24.39 0.51
CA VAL A 229 -12.62 25.55 0.27
C VAL A 229 -12.72 25.89 -1.21
N PRO A 230 -13.23 27.07 -1.59
CA PRO A 230 -13.24 27.47 -2.99
C PRO A 230 -11.79 27.62 -3.47
N MET A 231 -11.47 27.01 -4.62
CA MET A 231 -10.16 27.13 -5.27
C MET A 231 -10.36 27.39 -6.75
N ASP A 232 -9.57 28.29 -7.30
CA ASP A 232 -9.51 28.54 -8.73
C ASP A 232 -8.58 27.53 -9.42
N ARG A 233 -8.87 27.26 -10.70
CA ARG A 233 -8.05 26.34 -11.48
C ARG A 233 -6.64 26.93 -11.65
N GLY A 234 -5.65 26.21 -11.15
CA GLY A 234 -4.23 26.54 -11.31
C GLY A 234 -3.57 27.05 -10.04
N GLU A 235 -4.32 27.25 -8.95
CA GLU A 235 -3.75 27.61 -7.66
C GLU A 235 -3.02 26.42 -7.01
N SER A 236 -1.92 26.71 -6.31
CA SER A 236 -1.21 25.74 -5.49
C SER A 236 -1.80 25.72 -4.07
N TYR A 237 -2.05 24.53 -3.52
CA TYR A 237 -2.57 24.36 -2.16
C TYR A 237 -1.71 23.44 -1.29
N GLN A 238 -1.85 23.58 0.02
CA GLN A 238 -1.29 22.74 1.08
C GLN A 238 -2.37 22.46 2.14
N VAL A 239 -2.23 21.35 2.87
CA VAL A 239 -3.19 20.86 3.89
C VAL A 239 -2.42 20.48 5.15
#